data_AF-A0AAN8ZYJ5-F1
#
_entry.id   AF-A0AAN8ZYJ5-F1
#
_cell.length_a   1.000
_cell.length_b   1.000
_cell.length_c   1.000
_cell.angle_alpha   90.00
_cell.angle_beta   90.00
_cell.angle_gamma   90.00
#
_symmetry.space_group_name_H-M   'P 1'
#
loop_
_entity.id
_entity.type
_entity.pdbx_description
1 polymer ?
#
loop_
_entity_poly.entity_id
_entity_poly.type
_entity_poly.pdbx_seq_one_letter_code
_entity_poly.pdbx_strand_id
1 'polypeptide(L)'
;MNPSSETPESHVNGMTTPKRPPSSALKQKSRPKKAPELQTVERRNWLIHVHYVRKEFDVCKHLIREQLEETRGMCEYANYVQGLILRQEGKIQESFELFQLCNILNPSSVENIKQMARSLFLLGRHKLAVEAYIQAENKSDKADWEIHHNLGVCYLHVKDFESAREQLIFALEQNKHHQTFSMLAKLYLLENDVPSAINTYRAAIEYFPENSDLHTTLGLLYMQSGKHQQAFEHLGTTLTYEPSNTRAILAAGSMMQ
;
A
#
# COMPACT_ATOMS: atom_id res chain seq x y z
N MET A 1 83.08 64.66 -2.04
CA MET A 1 82.62 65.90 -2.71
C MET A 1 81.33 66.34 -2.05
N ASN A 2 81.15 67.65 -1.96
CA ASN A 2 80.37 68.41 -0.97
C ASN A 2 78.82 68.34 -1.18
N PRO A 3 77.98 68.94 -0.31
CA PRO A 3 76.96 68.26 0.51
C PRO A 3 75.54 68.84 0.28
N SER A 4 74.54 68.50 1.10
CA SER A 4 73.37 69.32 1.56
C SER A 4 72.38 68.41 2.31
N SER A 5 72.32 68.44 3.65
CA SER A 5 71.33 69.17 4.49
C SER A 5 69.87 68.83 4.13
N GLU A 6 69.01 68.30 5.01
CA GLU A 6 68.61 68.88 6.31
C GLU A 6 68.19 67.79 7.33
N THR A 7 68.44 68.09 8.60
CA THR A 7 68.03 67.40 9.83
C THR A 7 66.55 67.62 10.16
N PRO A 8 65.93 66.77 11.01
CA PRO A 8 65.82 67.20 12.41
C PRO A 8 66.10 66.10 13.44
N GLU A 9 66.86 66.48 14.47
CA GLU A 9 66.87 65.90 15.83
C GLU A 9 65.45 66.08 16.44
N SER A 10 64.90 65.22 17.28
CA SER A 10 65.48 64.62 18.47
C SER A 10 64.56 63.51 19.01
N HIS A 11 65.19 62.49 19.58
CA HIS A 11 64.63 61.47 20.47
C HIS A 11 63.88 62.14 21.66
N VAL A 12 62.89 61.51 22.31
CA VAL A 12 63.07 60.41 23.28
C VAL A 12 61.72 59.74 23.58
N ASN A 13 61.83 58.43 23.80
CA ASN A 13 60.84 57.44 24.23
C ASN A 13 59.87 57.86 25.34
N GLY A 14 58.62 57.40 25.20
CA GLY A 14 57.64 57.28 26.28
C GLY A 14 56.60 56.22 25.95
N MET A 15 56.85 54.98 26.37
CA MET A 15 55.90 53.86 26.35
C MET A 15 54.57 54.28 27.02
N THR A 16 53.47 54.26 26.26
CA THR A 16 52.12 54.32 26.83
C THR A 16 51.23 53.29 26.14
N THR A 17 50.74 52.35 26.93
CA THR A 17 49.80 51.29 26.57
C THR A 17 48.45 51.87 26.13
N PRO A 18 47.82 51.41 25.03
CA PRO A 18 46.47 51.83 24.70
C PRO A 18 45.44 51.17 25.64
N LYS A 19 44.72 52.02 26.38
CA LYS A 19 43.57 51.67 27.23
C LYS A 19 42.46 51.00 26.42
N ARG A 20 41.92 49.88 26.95
CA ARG A 20 40.70 49.20 26.46
C ARG A 20 39.50 50.17 26.40
N PRO A 21 38.67 50.12 25.34
CA PRO A 21 37.34 50.72 25.39
C PRO A 21 36.41 49.89 26.29
N PRO A 22 35.35 50.50 26.87
CA PRO A 22 34.49 49.85 27.86
C PRO A 22 33.66 48.74 27.22
N SER A 23 33.46 47.67 27.98
CA SER A 23 32.58 46.56 27.64
C SER A 23 31.16 47.05 27.36
N SER A 24 30.82 47.20 26.09
CA SER A 24 29.44 47.38 25.66
C SER A 24 28.66 46.14 26.09
N ALA A 25 27.65 46.38 26.93
CA ALA A 25 26.73 45.36 27.39
C ALA A 25 26.19 44.59 26.19
N LEU A 26 26.60 43.32 26.08
CA LEU A 26 25.96 42.33 25.22
C LEU A 26 24.50 42.25 25.68
N LYS A 27 23.62 43.02 25.04
CA LYS A 27 22.18 42.81 25.11
C LYS A 27 21.98 41.35 24.75
N GLN A 28 21.63 40.53 25.74
CA GLN A 28 21.16 39.18 25.52
C GLN A 28 20.00 39.31 24.53
N LYS A 29 20.26 39.01 23.25
CA LYS A 29 19.20 38.85 22.26
C LYS A 29 18.32 37.76 22.84
N SER A 30 17.16 38.15 23.35
CA SER A 30 16.12 37.22 23.78
C SER A 30 15.97 36.20 22.66
N ARG A 31 16.24 34.92 22.96
CA ARG A 31 16.01 33.84 22.01
C ARG A 31 14.62 34.07 21.41
N PRO A 32 14.46 34.05 20.08
CA PRO A 32 13.13 34.14 19.52
C PRO A 32 12.29 33.08 20.22
N LYS A 33 11.13 33.47 20.77
CA LYS A 33 10.16 32.51 21.30
C LYS A 33 10.03 31.43 20.23
N LYS A 34 10.27 30.16 20.61
CA LYS A 34 10.07 29.00 19.72
C LYS A 34 8.81 29.29 18.91
N ALA A 35 8.90 29.27 17.58
CA ALA A 35 7.72 29.40 16.75
C ALA A 35 6.65 28.45 17.32
N PRO A 36 5.39 28.90 17.51
CA PRO A 36 4.35 28.02 18.03
C PRO A 36 4.42 26.72 17.23
N GLU A 37 4.66 25.60 17.92
CA GLU A 37 4.80 24.30 17.27
C GLU A 37 3.46 24.04 16.60
N LEU A 38 3.40 24.23 15.28
CA LEU A 38 2.25 23.82 14.50
C LEU A 38 2.03 22.35 14.84
N GLN A 39 0.83 22.02 15.31
CA GLN A 39 0.42 20.64 15.48
C GLN A 39 0.49 20.00 14.10
N THR A 40 1.65 19.42 13.80
CA THR A 40 1.84 18.63 12.61
C THR A 40 1.11 17.34 12.92
N VAL A 41 -0.17 17.31 12.54
CA VAL A 41 -1.07 16.15 12.69
C VAL A 41 -0.42 14.87 12.13
N GLU A 42 0.57 15.03 11.26
CA GLU A 42 1.27 14.00 10.51
C GLU A 42 2.73 13.75 10.95
N ARG A 43 3.19 14.34 12.07
CA ARG A 43 4.61 14.34 12.48
C ARG A 43 5.26 12.95 12.50
N ARG A 44 4.50 11.91 12.87
CA ARG A 44 5.00 10.54 13.03
C ARG A 44 4.47 9.57 11.96
N ASN A 45 3.81 10.06 10.90
CA ASN A 45 3.24 9.20 9.85
C ASN A 45 4.30 8.31 9.20
N TRP A 46 5.47 8.88 8.87
CA TRP A 46 6.57 8.12 8.28
C TRP A 46 7.08 7.02 9.22
N LEU A 47 7.11 7.27 10.53
CA LEU A 47 7.61 6.31 11.52
C LEU A 47 6.61 5.16 11.68
N ILE A 48 5.32 5.48 11.78
CA ILE A 48 4.23 4.50 11.78
C ILE A 48 4.31 3.63 10.52
N HIS A 49 4.49 4.24 9.34
CA HIS A 49 4.62 3.50 8.08
C HIS A 49 5.79 2.52 8.09
N VAL A 50 6.97 2.96 8.54
CA VAL A 50 8.17 2.11 8.58
C VAL A 50 7.96 0.90 9.48
N HIS A 51 7.42 1.08 10.68
CA HIS A 51 7.14 -0.03 11.59
C HIS A 51 6.04 -0.97 11.06
N TYR A 52 5.01 -0.41 10.41
CA TYR A 52 3.97 -1.20 9.75
C TYR A 52 4.55 -2.09 8.63
N VAL A 53 5.39 -1.53 7.76
CA VAL A 53 6.06 -2.29 6.67
C VAL A 53 6.97 -3.38 7.22
N ARG A 54 7.64 -3.13 8.35
CA ARG A 54 8.47 -4.12 9.05
C ARG A 54 7.66 -5.19 9.80
N LYS A 55 6.32 -5.08 9.82
CA LYS A 55 5.40 -5.95 10.58
C LYS A 55 5.64 -5.90 12.10
N GLU A 56 6.20 -4.80 12.60
CA GLU A 56 6.40 -4.54 14.02
C GLU A 56 5.10 -3.93 14.61
N PHE A 57 4.04 -4.74 14.66
CA PHE A 57 2.69 -4.24 14.96
C PHE A 57 2.53 -3.69 16.37
N ASP A 58 3.22 -4.25 17.37
CA ASP A 58 3.12 -3.77 18.76
C ASP A 58 3.67 -2.35 18.90
N VAL A 59 4.86 -2.09 18.34
CA VAL A 59 5.47 -0.75 18.31
C VAL A 59 4.57 0.22 17.52
N CYS A 60 4.06 -0.23 16.38
CA CYS A 60 3.16 0.57 15.56
C CYS A 60 1.90 1.00 16.33
N LYS A 61 1.26 0.09 17.07
CA LYS A 61 0.09 0.39 17.91
C LYS A 61 0.41 1.39 19.02
N HIS A 62 1.57 1.29 19.67
CA HIS A 62 2.00 2.26 20.68
C HIS A 62 2.15 3.66 20.07
N LEU A 63 2.83 3.77 18.94
CA LEU A 63 3.02 5.04 18.23
C LEU A 63 1.70 5.67 17.76
N ILE A 64 0.77 4.83 17.26
CA ILE A 64 -0.56 5.26 16.86
C ILE A 64 -1.33 5.85 18.06
N ARG A 65 -1.32 5.17 19.21
CA ARG A 65 -2.01 5.66 20.42
C ARG A 65 -1.49 7.03 20.85
N GLU A 66 -0.16 7.18 20.95
CA GLU A 66 0.45 8.46 21.29
C GLU A 66 0.08 9.56 20.29
N GLN A 67 0.09 9.25 18.98
CA GLN A 67 -0.28 10.24 17.96
C GLN A 67 -1.78 10.60 18.01
N LEU A 68 -2.66 9.64 18.27
CA LEU A 68 -4.09 9.91 18.39
C LEU A 68 -4.43 10.69 19.67
N GLU A 69 -3.72 10.46 20.77
CA GLU A 69 -3.83 11.25 22.01
C GLU A 69 -3.39 12.72 21.78
N GLU A 70 -2.27 12.92 21.11
CA GLU A 70 -1.76 14.26 20.75
C GLU A 70 -2.70 15.01 19.80
N THR A 71 -3.29 14.31 18.83
CA THR A 71 -4.12 14.88 17.76
C THR A 71 -5.62 14.83 18.05
N ARG A 72 -6.03 14.34 19.23
CA ARG A 72 -7.44 14.11 19.61
C ARG A 72 -8.21 13.29 18.57
N GLY A 73 -7.55 12.30 17.96
CA GLY A 73 -8.13 11.41 16.96
C GLY A 73 -8.26 11.97 15.54
N MET A 74 -7.81 13.20 15.28
CA MET A 74 -7.95 13.84 13.97
C MET A 74 -6.92 13.37 12.92
N CYS A 75 -5.95 12.54 13.30
CA CYS A 75 -4.96 12.02 12.37
C CYS A 75 -5.55 10.90 11.49
N GLU A 76 -5.87 11.21 10.23
CA GLU A 76 -6.38 10.25 9.25
C GLU A 76 -5.46 9.05 9.09
N TYR A 77 -4.16 9.29 8.89
CA TYR A 77 -3.18 8.24 8.60
C TYR A 77 -3.00 7.25 9.76
N ALA A 78 -2.99 7.75 11.00
CA ALA A 78 -2.88 6.88 12.18
C ALA A 78 -4.10 5.95 12.31
N ASN A 79 -5.32 6.49 12.10
CA ASN A 79 -6.54 5.69 12.05
C ASN A 79 -6.53 4.68 10.89
N TYR A 80 -6.01 5.09 9.72
CA TYR A 80 -5.88 4.24 8.54
C TYR A 80 -4.99 3.03 8.79
N VAL A 81 -3.78 3.24 9.31
CA VAL A 81 -2.84 2.15 9.64
C VAL A 81 -3.39 1.27 10.76
N GLN A 82 -4.05 1.85 11.76
CA GLN A 82 -4.72 1.08 12.80
C GLN A 82 -5.81 0.16 12.22
N GLY A 83 -6.62 0.67 11.29
CA GLY A 83 -7.60 -0.11 10.56
C GLY A 83 -6.97 -1.29 9.80
N LEU A 84 -5.84 -1.06 9.13
CA LEU A 84 -5.10 -2.12 8.43
C LEU A 84 -4.61 -3.22 9.40
N ILE A 85 -4.05 -2.84 10.55
CA ILE A 85 -3.57 -3.77 11.57
C ILE A 85 -4.73 -4.60 12.13
N LEU A 86 -5.83 -3.95 12.53
CA LEU A 86 -7.01 -4.65 13.07
C LEU A 86 -7.61 -5.63 12.05
N ARG A 87 -7.61 -5.28 10.77
CA ARG A 87 -8.05 -6.17 9.70
C ARG A 87 -7.16 -7.41 9.61
N GLN A 88 -5.85 -7.26 9.72
CA GLN A 88 -4.90 -8.39 9.71
C GLN A 88 -5.07 -9.29 10.94
N GLU A 89 -5.49 -8.73 12.07
CA GLU A 89 -5.82 -9.47 13.30
C GLU A 89 -7.19 -10.15 13.26
N GLY A 90 -7.96 -9.97 12.19
CA GLY A 90 -9.31 -10.52 12.05
C GLY A 90 -10.40 -9.71 12.78
N LYS A 91 -10.07 -8.56 13.36
CA LYS A 91 -11.04 -7.62 13.97
C LYS A 91 -11.63 -6.69 12.90
N ILE A 92 -12.36 -7.29 11.98
CA ILE A 92 -12.83 -6.63 10.75
C ILE A 92 -13.89 -5.55 11.06
N GLN A 93 -14.72 -5.75 12.08
CA GLN A 93 -15.74 -4.77 12.48
C GLN A 93 -15.12 -3.47 13.02
N GLU A 94 -14.15 -3.56 13.93
CA GLU A 94 -13.42 -2.38 14.44
C GLU A 94 -12.64 -1.68 13.30
N SER A 95 -12.05 -2.46 12.39
CA SER A 95 -11.38 -1.93 11.20
C SER A 95 -12.33 -1.15 10.30
N PHE A 96 -13.55 -1.64 10.08
CA PHE A 96 -14.57 -0.95 9.29
C PHE A 96 -14.95 0.40 9.89
N GLU A 97 -15.14 0.47 11.22
CA GLU A 97 -15.46 1.71 11.93
C GLU A 97 -14.35 2.75 11.80
N LEU A 98 -13.08 2.33 11.87
CA LEU A 98 -11.94 3.21 11.64
C LEU A 98 -11.88 3.72 10.20
N PHE A 99 -12.13 2.89 9.19
CA PHE A 99 -12.16 3.35 7.80
C PHE A 99 -13.35 4.27 7.52
N GLN A 100 -14.49 4.04 8.17
CA GLN A 100 -15.62 4.98 8.13
C GLN A 100 -15.22 6.33 8.73
N LEU A 101 -14.48 6.33 9.84
CA LEU A 101 -13.92 7.55 10.42
C LEU A 101 -12.91 8.23 9.48
N CYS A 102 -12.00 7.49 8.85
CA CYS A 102 -11.09 8.04 7.84
C CYS A 102 -11.84 8.71 6.68
N ASN A 103 -12.94 8.11 6.21
CA ASN A 103 -13.79 8.69 5.17
C ASN A 103 -14.52 9.97 5.64
N ILE A 104 -14.87 10.09 6.93
CA ILE A 104 -15.43 11.32 7.51
C ILE A 104 -14.36 12.41 7.60
N LEU A 105 -13.13 12.07 8.00
CA LEU A 105 -12.01 13.00 8.08
C LEU A 105 -11.61 13.52 6.71
N ASN A 106 -11.60 12.65 5.71
CA ASN A 106 -11.22 12.98 4.34
C ASN A 106 -12.19 12.36 3.31
N PRO A 107 -13.30 13.06 3.01
CA PRO A 107 -14.33 12.57 2.10
C PRO A 107 -13.92 12.52 0.62
N SER A 108 -12.84 13.19 0.22
CA SER A 108 -12.36 13.21 -1.16
C SER A 108 -11.43 12.03 -1.49
N SER A 109 -10.91 11.34 -0.47
CA SER A 109 -10.01 10.20 -0.68
C SER A 109 -10.76 8.96 -1.16
N VAL A 110 -10.53 8.58 -2.42
CA VAL A 110 -11.07 7.34 -3.03
C VAL A 110 -10.51 6.11 -2.31
N GLU A 111 -9.27 6.16 -1.84
CA GLU A 111 -8.60 5.04 -1.16
C GLU A 111 -9.30 4.67 0.15
N ASN A 112 -9.77 5.65 0.92
CA ASN A 112 -10.52 5.39 2.16
C ASN A 112 -11.83 4.65 1.88
N ILE A 113 -12.52 5.03 0.80
CA ILE A 113 -13.76 4.37 0.37
C ILE A 113 -13.46 2.93 -0.06
N LYS A 114 -12.37 2.70 -0.81
CA LYS A 114 -11.92 1.36 -1.20
C LYS A 114 -11.62 0.48 0.01
N GLN A 115 -10.92 0.99 1.02
CA GLN A 115 -10.61 0.22 2.23
C GLN A 115 -11.86 -0.06 3.08
N MET A 116 -12.80 0.88 3.15
CA MET A 116 -14.10 0.68 3.78
C MET A 116 -14.91 -0.40 3.05
N ALA A 117 -15.02 -0.32 1.73
CA ALA A 117 -15.70 -1.29 0.88
C ALA A 117 -15.09 -2.69 0.99
N ARG A 118 -13.75 -2.78 1.03
CA ARG A 118 -13.02 -4.03 1.27
C ARG A 118 -13.36 -4.62 2.64
N SER A 119 -13.51 -3.79 3.66
CA SER A 119 -13.89 -4.25 5.00
C SER A 119 -15.34 -4.75 5.03
N LEU A 120 -16.26 -4.08 4.33
CA LEU A 120 -17.63 -4.56 4.12
C LEU A 120 -17.68 -5.93 3.40
N PHE A 121 -16.84 -6.10 2.38
CA PHE A 121 -16.72 -7.36 1.67
C PHE A 121 -16.27 -8.50 2.59
N LEU A 122 -15.24 -8.25 3.41
CA LEU A 122 -14.74 -9.23 4.37
C LEU A 122 -15.72 -9.56 5.50
N LEU A 123 -16.63 -8.63 5.83
CA LEU A 123 -17.76 -8.88 6.75
C LEU A 123 -18.91 -9.68 6.10
N GLY A 124 -18.80 -10.05 4.83
CA GLY A 124 -19.85 -10.75 4.07
C GLY A 124 -20.99 -9.86 3.60
N ARG A 125 -20.88 -8.53 3.79
CA ARG A 125 -21.91 -7.56 3.37
C ARG A 125 -21.71 -7.17 1.90
N HIS A 126 -21.77 -8.15 1.01
CA HIS A 126 -21.38 -7.98 -0.40
C HIS A 126 -22.19 -6.91 -1.15
N LYS A 127 -23.51 -6.79 -0.90
CA LYS A 127 -24.36 -5.76 -1.52
C LYS A 127 -23.93 -4.34 -1.15
N LEU A 128 -23.66 -4.09 0.13
CA LEU A 128 -23.18 -2.79 0.60
C LEU A 128 -21.75 -2.51 0.10
N ALA A 129 -20.93 -3.54 -0.06
CA ALA A 129 -19.61 -3.40 -0.66
C ALA A 129 -19.70 -2.94 -2.13
N VAL A 130 -20.63 -3.50 -2.92
CA VAL A 130 -20.90 -3.05 -4.29
C VAL A 130 -21.27 -1.56 -4.31
N GLU A 131 -22.22 -1.14 -3.48
CA GLU A 131 -22.63 0.27 -3.41
C GLU A 131 -21.45 1.19 -3.05
N ALA A 132 -20.61 0.79 -2.09
CA ALA A 132 -19.43 1.56 -1.70
C ALA A 132 -18.37 1.63 -2.80
N TYR A 133 -18.17 0.57 -3.57
CA TYR A 133 -17.25 0.59 -4.70
C TYR A 133 -17.77 1.41 -5.89
N ILE A 134 -19.08 1.41 -6.16
CA ILE A 134 -19.70 2.30 -7.15
C ILE A 134 -19.53 3.77 -6.71
N GLN A 135 -19.65 4.05 -5.41
CA GLN A 135 -19.34 5.39 -4.88
C GLN A 135 -17.86 5.76 -5.07
N ALA A 136 -16.95 4.80 -4.90
CA ALA A 136 -15.52 5.01 -5.15
C ALA A 136 -15.24 5.30 -6.63
N GLU A 137 -15.86 4.55 -7.55
CA GLU A 137 -15.78 4.74 -9.00
C GLU A 137 -16.25 6.14 -9.40
N ASN A 138 -17.43 6.56 -8.94
CA ASN A 138 -18.00 7.87 -9.25
C ASN A 138 -17.16 9.06 -8.76
N LYS A 139 -16.35 8.85 -7.71
CA LYS A 139 -15.40 9.85 -7.19
C LYS A 139 -14.02 9.76 -7.82
N SER A 140 -13.72 8.70 -8.54
CA SER A 140 -12.41 8.50 -9.14
C SER A 140 -12.32 9.28 -10.45
N ASP A 141 -11.34 10.18 -10.54
CA ASP A 141 -11.07 10.91 -11.79
C ASP A 141 -10.47 10.01 -12.89
N LYS A 142 -9.92 8.85 -12.50
CA LYS A 142 -9.27 7.89 -13.39
C LYS A 142 -9.82 6.48 -13.17
N ALA A 143 -9.88 5.70 -14.24
CA ALA A 143 -10.21 4.29 -14.14
C ALA A 143 -9.14 3.56 -13.30
N ASP A 144 -9.54 3.04 -12.14
CA ASP A 144 -8.69 2.24 -11.26
C ASP A 144 -9.09 0.78 -11.39
N TRP A 145 -8.18 -0.04 -11.93
CA TRP A 145 -8.40 -1.47 -12.12
C TRP A 145 -8.77 -2.19 -10.82
N GLU A 146 -8.29 -1.71 -9.66
CA GLU A 146 -8.55 -2.33 -8.36
C GLU A 146 -10.04 -2.20 -7.96
N ILE A 147 -10.68 -1.08 -8.30
CA ILE A 147 -12.11 -0.87 -8.04
C ILE A 147 -12.93 -1.87 -8.85
N HIS A 148 -12.67 -1.97 -10.15
CA HIS A 148 -13.38 -2.89 -11.04
C HIS A 148 -13.11 -4.37 -10.71
N HIS A 149 -11.86 -4.71 -10.34
CA HIS A 149 -11.53 -6.04 -9.84
C HIS A 149 -12.38 -6.40 -8.62
N ASN A 150 -12.40 -5.52 -7.61
CA ASN A 150 -13.14 -5.77 -6.38
C ASN A 150 -14.65 -5.76 -6.59
N LEU A 151 -15.19 -4.90 -7.48
CA LEU A 151 -16.59 -4.94 -7.92
C LEU A 151 -16.93 -6.28 -8.53
N GLY A 152 -16.11 -6.77 -9.46
CA GLY A 152 -16.30 -8.08 -10.09
C GLY A 152 -16.32 -9.21 -9.06
N VAL A 153 -15.41 -9.19 -8.08
CA VAL A 153 -15.41 -10.14 -6.97
C VAL A 153 -16.67 -10.00 -6.10
N CYS A 154 -17.13 -8.78 -5.81
CA CYS A 154 -18.37 -8.59 -5.05
C CYS A 154 -19.59 -9.14 -5.80
N TYR A 155 -19.70 -8.88 -7.11
CA TYR A 155 -20.78 -9.39 -7.95
C TYR A 155 -20.79 -10.92 -8.05
N LEU A 156 -19.61 -11.57 -8.10
CA LEU A 156 -19.48 -13.03 -8.01
C LEU A 156 -20.15 -13.58 -6.73
N HIS A 157 -19.94 -12.93 -5.60
CA HIS A 157 -20.56 -13.34 -4.33
C HIS A 157 -22.07 -13.06 -4.27
N VAL A 158 -22.53 -12.02 -4.97
CA VAL A 158 -23.96 -11.72 -5.14
C VAL A 158 -24.64 -12.65 -6.17
N LYS A 159 -23.85 -13.45 -6.91
CA LYS A 159 -24.26 -14.32 -8.03
C LYS A 159 -24.76 -13.55 -9.25
N ASP A 160 -24.34 -12.31 -9.40
CA ASP A 160 -24.52 -11.54 -10.63
C ASP A 160 -23.32 -11.79 -11.55
N PHE A 161 -23.37 -12.90 -12.29
CA PHE A 161 -22.24 -13.34 -13.10
C PHE A 161 -22.00 -12.44 -14.31
N GLU A 162 -23.04 -11.79 -14.84
CA GLU A 162 -22.91 -10.94 -16.02
C GLU A 162 -22.18 -9.64 -15.67
N SER A 163 -22.66 -8.93 -14.64
CA SER A 163 -21.96 -7.73 -14.16
C SER A 163 -20.57 -8.07 -13.62
N ALA A 164 -20.38 -9.22 -12.99
CA ALA A 164 -19.05 -9.66 -12.56
C ALA A 164 -18.08 -9.80 -13.75
N ARG A 165 -18.53 -10.41 -14.85
CA ARG A 165 -17.73 -10.62 -16.05
C ARG A 165 -17.32 -9.29 -16.68
N GLU A 166 -18.27 -8.39 -16.89
CA GLU A 166 -18.02 -7.06 -17.47
C GLU A 166 -16.97 -6.29 -16.66
N GLN A 167 -17.11 -6.26 -15.34
CA GLN A 167 -16.19 -5.53 -14.45
C GLN A 167 -14.80 -6.15 -14.43
N LEU A 168 -14.69 -7.48 -14.44
CA LEU A 168 -13.39 -8.17 -14.48
C LEU A 168 -12.67 -8.00 -15.82
N ILE A 169 -13.41 -8.01 -16.94
CA ILE A 169 -12.85 -7.73 -18.27
C ILE A 169 -12.36 -6.28 -18.33
N PHE A 170 -13.18 -5.32 -17.90
CA PHE A 170 -12.78 -3.92 -17.86
C PHE A 170 -11.52 -3.71 -16.99
N ALA A 171 -11.43 -4.37 -15.84
CA ALA A 171 -10.23 -4.31 -15.00
C ALA A 171 -8.97 -4.81 -15.74
N LEU A 172 -9.08 -5.89 -16.52
CA LEU A 172 -7.96 -6.45 -17.31
C LEU A 172 -7.56 -5.56 -18.50
N GLU A 173 -8.50 -4.81 -19.07
CA GLU A 173 -8.22 -3.82 -20.11
C GLU A 173 -7.39 -2.66 -19.57
N GLN A 174 -7.68 -2.20 -18.35
CA GLN A 174 -6.91 -1.14 -17.68
C GLN A 174 -5.53 -1.61 -17.24
N ASN A 175 -5.47 -2.71 -16.49
CA ASN A 175 -4.21 -3.29 -16.06
C ASN A 175 -4.32 -4.81 -15.92
N LYS A 176 -3.40 -5.52 -16.58
CA LYS A 176 -3.36 -6.98 -16.56
C LYS A 176 -2.81 -7.41 -15.21
N HIS A 177 -3.60 -8.15 -14.44
CA HIS A 177 -3.19 -8.71 -13.15
C HIS A 177 -3.58 -10.19 -13.06
N HIS A 178 -2.65 -11.01 -12.57
CA HIS A 178 -2.88 -12.44 -12.39
C HIS A 178 -4.09 -12.77 -11.50
N GLN A 179 -4.36 -11.94 -10.48
CA GLN A 179 -5.51 -12.09 -9.60
C GLN A 179 -6.83 -11.90 -10.35
N THR A 180 -6.92 -10.88 -11.21
CA THR A 180 -8.13 -10.62 -12.02
C THR A 180 -8.37 -11.72 -13.03
N PHE A 181 -7.33 -12.20 -13.71
CA PHE A 181 -7.46 -13.38 -14.59
C PHE A 181 -7.96 -14.61 -13.84
N SER A 182 -7.43 -14.86 -12.63
CA SER A 182 -7.85 -15.99 -11.80
C SER A 182 -9.32 -15.87 -11.39
N MET A 183 -9.81 -14.66 -11.07
CA MET A 183 -11.21 -14.44 -10.73
C MET A 183 -12.12 -14.59 -11.95
N LEU A 184 -11.71 -14.12 -13.13
CA LEU A 184 -12.46 -14.29 -14.37
C LEU A 184 -12.53 -15.77 -14.78
N ALA A 185 -11.43 -16.51 -14.66
CA ALA A 185 -11.45 -17.95 -14.92
C ALA A 185 -12.32 -18.69 -13.91
N LYS A 186 -12.29 -18.30 -12.63
CA LYS A 186 -13.20 -18.86 -11.60
C LYS A 186 -14.66 -18.57 -11.92
N LEU A 187 -14.99 -17.40 -12.47
CA LEU A 187 -16.33 -17.07 -12.95
C LEU A 187 -16.78 -18.07 -14.02
N TYR A 188 -15.96 -18.31 -15.04
CA TYR A 188 -16.26 -19.28 -16.10
C TYR A 188 -16.43 -20.71 -15.54
N LEU A 189 -15.64 -21.11 -14.55
CA LEU A 189 -15.82 -22.42 -13.90
C LEU A 189 -17.16 -22.51 -13.13
N LEU A 190 -17.61 -21.42 -12.50
CA LEU A 190 -18.92 -21.38 -11.81
C LEU A 190 -20.07 -21.49 -12.81
N GLU A 191 -19.89 -20.98 -14.02
CA GLU A 191 -20.82 -21.14 -15.14
C GLU A 191 -20.68 -22.48 -15.87
N ASN A 192 -19.78 -23.35 -15.41
CA ASN A 192 -19.45 -24.64 -16.01
C ASN A 192 -18.82 -24.54 -17.43
N ASP A 193 -18.30 -23.37 -17.81
CA ASP A 193 -17.54 -23.15 -19.03
C ASP A 193 -16.04 -23.38 -18.81
N VAL A 194 -15.69 -24.67 -18.67
CA VAL A 194 -14.30 -25.11 -18.50
C VAL A 194 -13.39 -24.68 -19.67
N PRO A 195 -13.81 -24.75 -20.95
CA PRO A 195 -13.00 -24.26 -22.07
C PRO A 195 -12.59 -22.79 -21.96
N SER A 196 -13.53 -21.89 -21.64
CA SER A 196 -13.23 -20.46 -21.47
C SER A 196 -12.34 -20.20 -20.26
N ALA A 197 -12.52 -20.95 -19.16
CA ALA A 197 -11.64 -20.88 -18.00
C ALA A 197 -10.19 -21.26 -18.35
N ILE A 198 -10.00 -22.37 -19.08
CA ILE A 198 -8.68 -22.81 -19.57
C ILE A 198 -8.05 -21.74 -20.46
N ASN A 199 -8.79 -21.19 -21.42
CA ASN A 199 -8.28 -20.13 -22.30
C ASN A 199 -7.88 -18.88 -21.51
N THR A 200 -8.66 -18.50 -20.50
CA THR A 200 -8.36 -17.36 -19.62
C THR A 200 -7.07 -17.60 -18.82
N TYR A 201 -6.88 -18.79 -18.26
CA TYR A 201 -5.64 -19.15 -17.57
C TYR A 201 -4.43 -19.20 -18.51
N ARG A 202 -4.60 -19.70 -19.74
CA ARG A 202 -3.53 -19.67 -20.75
C ARG A 202 -3.10 -18.25 -21.07
N ALA A 203 -4.06 -17.35 -21.32
CA ALA A 203 -3.77 -15.93 -21.53
C ALA A 203 -3.07 -15.31 -20.30
N ALA A 204 -3.48 -15.68 -19.09
CA ALA A 204 -2.83 -15.21 -17.87
C ALA A 204 -1.35 -15.63 -17.79
N ILE A 205 -1.02 -16.86 -18.19
CA ILE A 205 0.35 -17.40 -18.21
C ILE A 205 1.21 -16.73 -19.28
N GLU A 206 0.65 -16.30 -20.41
CA GLU A 206 1.38 -15.52 -21.41
C GLU A 206 1.89 -14.19 -20.83
N TYR A 207 1.14 -13.56 -19.93
CA TYR A 207 1.57 -12.35 -19.22
C TYR A 207 2.39 -12.62 -17.97
N PHE A 208 2.14 -13.74 -17.28
CA PHE A 208 2.75 -14.09 -15.99
C PHE A 208 3.33 -15.52 -16.00
N PRO A 209 4.39 -15.78 -16.79
CA PRO A 209 4.92 -17.13 -17.02
C PRO A 209 5.61 -17.75 -15.79
N GLU A 210 5.99 -16.94 -14.80
CA GLU A 210 6.66 -17.40 -13.58
C GLU A 210 5.66 -17.67 -12.43
N ASN A 211 4.36 -17.42 -12.66
CA ASN A 211 3.36 -17.55 -11.61
C ASN A 211 2.95 -19.02 -11.41
N SER A 212 3.48 -19.61 -10.34
CA SER A 212 3.25 -21.01 -9.96
C SER A 212 1.77 -21.32 -9.67
N ASP A 213 1.01 -20.37 -9.10
CA ASP A 213 -0.41 -20.58 -8.80
C ASP A 213 -1.26 -20.72 -10.06
N LEU A 214 -0.94 -19.95 -11.11
CA LEU A 214 -1.62 -20.05 -12.41
C LEU A 214 -1.33 -21.40 -13.07
N HIS A 215 -0.05 -21.83 -13.07
CA HIS A 215 0.34 -23.14 -13.60
C HIS A 215 -0.31 -24.29 -12.84
N THR A 216 -0.33 -24.23 -11.50
CA THR A 216 -0.99 -25.23 -10.66
C THR A 216 -2.46 -25.34 -11.00
N THR A 217 -3.15 -24.20 -11.10
CA THR A 217 -4.60 -24.18 -11.32
C THR A 217 -4.95 -24.66 -12.73
N LEU A 218 -4.19 -24.24 -13.74
CA LEU A 218 -4.36 -24.75 -15.11
C LEU A 218 -4.06 -26.25 -15.21
N GLY A 219 -3.01 -26.74 -14.55
CA GLY A 219 -2.67 -28.16 -14.50
C GLY A 219 -3.79 -29.00 -13.88
N LEU A 220 -4.36 -28.53 -12.75
CA LEU A 220 -5.53 -29.15 -12.11
C LEU A 220 -6.75 -29.16 -13.04
N LEU A 221 -7.02 -28.08 -13.76
CA LEU A 221 -8.13 -28.02 -14.72
C LEU A 221 -7.95 -28.98 -15.90
N TYR A 222 -6.72 -29.13 -16.41
CA TYR A 222 -6.42 -30.11 -17.44
C TYR A 222 -6.57 -31.54 -16.93
N MET A 223 -6.16 -31.80 -15.70
CA MET A 223 -6.34 -33.10 -15.05
C MET A 223 -7.84 -33.44 -14.94
N GLN A 224 -8.67 -32.51 -14.50
CA GLN A 224 -10.13 -32.67 -14.44
C GLN A 224 -10.75 -32.87 -15.84
N SER A 225 -10.15 -32.26 -16.86
CA SER A 225 -10.59 -32.39 -18.27
C SER A 225 -10.06 -33.65 -18.97
N GLY A 226 -9.35 -34.54 -18.27
CA GLY A 226 -8.74 -35.77 -18.82
C GLY A 226 -7.50 -35.54 -19.70
N LYS A 227 -6.96 -34.31 -19.74
CA LYS A 227 -5.78 -33.95 -20.53
C LYS A 227 -4.50 -34.13 -19.71
N HIS A 228 -4.20 -35.37 -19.35
CA HIS A 228 -3.12 -35.71 -18.42
C HIS A 228 -1.74 -35.22 -18.87
N GLN A 229 -1.42 -35.27 -20.17
CA GLN A 229 -0.10 -34.81 -20.65
C GLN A 229 0.13 -33.32 -20.38
N GLN A 230 -0.87 -32.47 -20.69
CA GLN A 230 -0.79 -31.03 -20.45
C GLN A 230 -0.82 -30.69 -18.96
N ALA A 231 -1.59 -31.47 -18.18
CA ALA A 231 -1.59 -31.35 -16.73
C ALA A 231 -0.18 -31.60 -16.16
N PHE A 232 0.48 -32.67 -16.60
CA PHE A 232 1.82 -33.04 -16.14
C PHE A 232 2.85 -31.96 -16.45
N GLU A 233 2.80 -31.38 -17.66
CA GLU A 233 3.69 -30.30 -18.07
C GLU A 233 3.56 -29.08 -17.14
N HIS A 234 2.34 -28.59 -16.92
CA HIS A 234 2.12 -27.41 -16.07
C HIS A 234 2.35 -27.66 -14.57
N LEU A 235 2.07 -28.88 -14.08
CA LEU A 235 2.43 -29.26 -12.72
C LEU A 235 3.96 -29.37 -12.56
N GLY A 236 4.64 -29.88 -13.58
CA GLY A 236 6.11 -29.91 -13.65
C GLY A 236 6.71 -28.50 -13.62
N THR A 237 6.21 -27.56 -14.44
CA THR A 237 6.68 -26.17 -14.39
C THR A 237 6.43 -25.53 -13.03
N THR A 238 5.28 -25.80 -12.41
CA THR A 238 5.03 -25.34 -11.03
C THR A 238 6.13 -25.84 -10.08
N LEU A 239 6.47 -27.13 -10.12
CA LEU A 239 7.48 -27.70 -9.23
C LEU A 239 8.90 -27.22 -9.53
N THR A 240 9.17 -26.72 -10.74
CA THR A 240 10.45 -26.06 -11.05
C THR A 240 10.58 -24.69 -10.39
N TYR A 241 9.50 -23.91 -10.33
CA TYR A 241 9.50 -22.58 -9.72
C TYR A 241 9.28 -22.63 -8.21
N GLU A 242 8.36 -23.49 -7.76
CA GLU A 242 8.01 -23.68 -6.36
C GLU A 242 8.00 -25.18 -6.01
N PRO A 243 9.16 -25.75 -5.65
CA PRO A 243 9.28 -27.17 -5.34
C PRO A 243 8.45 -27.61 -4.12
N SER A 244 8.10 -26.68 -3.23
CA SER A 244 7.31 -26.94 -2.03
C SER A 244 5.79 -26.82 -2.23
N ASN A 245 5.32 -26.56 -3.46
CA ASN A 245 3.89 -26.35 -3.71
C ASN A 245 3.09 -27.64 -3.45
N THR A 246 2.42 -27.71 -2.30
CA THR A 246 1.71 -28.91 -1.85
C THR A 246 0.59 -29.32 -2.81
N ARG A 247 -0.11 -28.35 -3.41
CA ARG A 247 -1.20 -28.64 -4.36
C ARG A 247 -0.65 -29.32 -5.61
N ALA A 248 0.46 -28.83 -6.14
CA ALA A 248 1.08 -29.43 -7.31
C ALA A 248 1.68 -30.81 -7.03
N ILE A 249 2.33 -31.00 -5.88
CA ILE A 249 2.85 -32.31 -5.44
C ILE A 249 1.73 -33.34 -5.34
N LEU A 250 0.62 -33.00 -4.68
CA LEU A 250 -0.53 -33.90 -4.53
C LEU A 250 -1.15 -34.25 -5.89
N ALA A 251 -1.31 -33.25 -6.77
CA ALA A 251 -1.84 -33.47 -8.11
C ALA A 251 -0.93 -34.38 -8.94
N ALA A 252 0.37 -34.12 -8.97
CA ALA A 252 1.35 -34.94 -9.68
C ALA A 252 1.41 -36.38 -9.12
N GLY A 253 1.38 -36.52 -7.79
CA GLY A 253 1.33 -37.84 -7.13
C GLY A 253 0.09 -38.64 -7.51
N SER A 254 -1.08 -37.98 -7.57
CA SER A 254 -2.33 -38.63 -8.00
C SER A 254 -2.32 -39.09 -9.46
N MET A 255 -1.50 -38.49 -10.32
CA MET A 255 -1.36 -38.86 -11.72
C MET A 255 -0.38 -40.02 -11.97
N MET A 256 0.50 -40.30 -11.00
CA MET A 256 1.53 -41.34 -11.09
C MET A 256 1.09 -42.69 -10.50
N GLN A 257 -0.02 -42.72 -9.75
CA GLN A 257 -0.63 -43.92 -9.16
C GLN A 257 -1.57 -44.60 -10.16
#